data_AF-A7IDJ9-F1
#
_entry.id   AF-A7IDJ9-F1
#
_cell.length_a   1.000
_cell.length_b   1.000
_cell.length_c   1.000
_cell.angle_alpha   90.00
_cell.angle_beta   90.00
_cell.angle_gamma   90.00
#
_symmetry.space_group_name_H-M   'P 1'
#
loop_
_entity.id
_entity.type
_entity.pdbx_description
1 polymer ?
#
loop_
_entity_poly.entity_id
_entity_poly.type
_entity_poly.pdbx_seq_one_letter_code
_entity_poly.pdbx_strand_id
1 'polypeptide(L)' 'MPMDDELLPLPREPLIAADISRLSVDEIEQRIADLKAEIARLETALTAKLASRAAADAAFKL' A
#
# COMPACT_ATOMS: atom_id res chain seq x y z
N MET A 1 18.19 30.78 -0.30
CA MET A 1 17.58 29.68 -1.09
C MET A 1 16.26 29.37 -0.43
N PRO A 2 15.10 29.57 -1.09
CA PRO A 2 13.82 29.22 -0.48
C PRO A 2 13.74 27.70 -0.28
N MET A 3 13.14 27.34 0.83
CA MET A 3 13.10 26.02 1.45
C MET A 3 12.48 24.95 0.56
N ASP A 4 13.00 23.74 0.74
CA ASP A 4 12.66 22.50 0.05
C ASP A 4 11.17 22.34 -0.22
N ASP A 5 10.90 22.06 -1.50
CA ASP A 5 9.69 21.50 -2.08
C ASP A 5 8.82 20.77 -1.04
N GLU A 6 7.68 21.38 -0.74
CA GLU A 6 6.55 20.74 -0.11
C GLU A 6 6.12 19.60 -1.06
N LEU A 7 6.67 18.40 -0.84
CA LEU A 7 6.42 17.20 -1.65
C LEU A 7 4.92 16.97 -1.72
N LEU A 8 4.28 17.50 -2.76
CA LEU A 8 2.87 17.29 -3.00
C LEU A 8 2.66 15.78 -3.06
N PRO A 9 1.76 15.22 -2.22
CA PRO A 9 1.53 13.79 -2.21
C PRO A 9 1.18 13.36 -3.63
N LEU A 10 1.96 12.44 -4.18
CA LEU A 10 1.73 11.91 -5.53
C LEU A 10 0.25 11.53 -5.65
N PRO A 11 -0.45 11.98 -6.71
CA PRO A 11 -1.85 11.65 -6.89
C PRO A 11 -2.00 10.13 -6.81
N ARG A 12 -2.71 9.68 -5.76
CA ARG A 12 -3.05 8.26 -5.61
C ARG A 12 -3.99 7.93 -6.76
N GLU A 13 -3.57 7.02 -7.65
CA GLU A 13 -4.47 6.50 -8.66
C GLU A 13 -5.76 6.03 -7.96
N PRO A 14 -6.94 6.46 -8.43
CA PRO A 14 -8.18 6.01 -7.83
C PRO A 14 -8.22 4.49 -7.95
N LEU A 15 -8.37 3.81 -6.82
CA LEU A 15 -8.63 2.40 -6.80
C LEU A 15 -9.97 2.21 -7.52
N ILE A 16 -9.93 1.81 -8.79
CA ILE A 16 -11.15 1.58 -9.59
C ILE A 16 -11.88 0.41 -8.93
N ALA A 17 -12.90 0.72 -8.13
CA ALA A 17 -13.79 -0.29 -7.58
C ALA A 17 -14.58 -0.88 -8.75
N ALA A 18 -14.26 -2.11 -9.15
CA ALA A 18 -15.02 -2.76 -10.20
C ALA A 18 -16.48 -2.93 -9.73
N ASP A 19 -17.43 -2.70 -10.64
CA ASP A 19 -18.87 -2.83 -10.37
C ASP A 19 -19.18 -4.25 -9.84
N ILE A 20 -19.62 -4.31 -8.58
CA ILE A 20 -19.96 -5.56 -7.89
C ILE A 20 -21.42 -5.97 -8.07
N SER A 21 -22.25 -5.12 -8.69
CA SER A 21 -23.71 -5.36 -8.81
C SER A 21 -24.06 -6.60 -9.65
N ARG A 22 -23.10 -7.09 -10.46
CA ARG A 22 -23.26 -8.24 -11.35
C ARG A 22 -22.60 -9.51 -10.80
N LEU A 23 -21.95 -9.44 -9.64
CA LEU A 23 -21.30 -10.59 -9.00
C LEU A 23 -22.29 -11.36 -8.14
N SER A 24 -22.16 -12.68 -8.16
CA SER A 24 -22.80 -13.57 -7.20
C SER A 24 -22.15 -13.48 -5.82
N VAL A 25 -22.79 -14.07 -4.80
CA VAL A 25 -22.26 -14.09 -3.43
C VAL A 25 -20.91 -14.81 -3.37
N ASP A 26 -20.79 -15.98 -3.99
CA ASP A 26 -19.56 -16.77 -3.99
C ASP A 26 -18.39 -16.02 -4.67
N GLU A 27 -18.68 -15.30 -5.76
CA GLU A 27 -17.68 -14.45 -6.44
C GLU A 27 -17.22 -13.29 -5.56
N ILE A 28 -18.13 -12.69 -4.78
CA ILE A 28 -17.79 -11.64 -3.81
C ILE A 28 -16.92 -12.22 -2.69
N GLU A 29 -17.26 -13.40 -2.16
CA GLU A 29 -16.49 -14.06 -1.11
C GLU A 29 -15.07 -14.40 -1.58
N GLN A 30 -14.93 -15.01 -2.76
CA GLN A 30 -13.63 -15.33 -3.35
C GLN A 30 -12.80 -14.06 -3.57
N ARG A 31 -13.42 -13.01 -4.12
CA ARG A 31 -12.74 -11.73 -4.34
C ARG A 31 -12.27 -11.09 -3.03
N ILE A 32 -13.08 -11.16 -1.97
CA ILE A 32 -12.68 -10.68 -0.64
C ILE A 32 -11.47 -11.47 -0.13
N ALA A 33 -11.46 -12.80 -0.31
CA ALA A 33 -10.32 -13.63 0.09
C ALA A 33 -9.04 -13.23 -0.64
N ASP A 34 -9.12 -13.03 -1.96
CA ASP A 34 -7.98 -12.64 -2.80
C ASP A 34 -7.43 -11.26 -2.39
N LEU A 35 -8.32 -10.28 -2.17
CA LEU A 35 -7.92 -8.94 -1.74
C LEU A 35 -7.28 -8.94 -0.36
N LYS A 36 -7.80 -9.75 0.58
CA LYS A 36 -7.19 -9.90 1.92
C LYS A 36 -5.80 -10.54 1.84
N ALA A 37 -5.62 -11.53 0.98
CA ALA A 37 -4.31 -12.13 0.75
C ALA A 37 -3.31 -11.11 0.19
N GLU A 38 -3.74 -10.27 -0.76
CA GLU A 38 -2.88 -9.22 -1.30
C GLU A 38 -2.56 -8.14 -0.25
N ILE A 39 -3.52 -7.75 0.58
CA ILE A 39 -3.28 -6.83 1.71
C ILE A 39 -2.18 -7.40 2.63
N ALA A 40 -2.30 -8.66 3.05
CA ALA A 40 -1.30 -9.29 3.91
C ALA A 40 0.11 -9.32 3.27
N ARG A 41 0.17 -9.57 1.95
CA ARG A 41 1.43 -9.52 1.19
C ARG A 41 2.04 -8.12 1.19
N LEU A 42 1.24 -7.10 0.93
CA LEU A 42 1.67 -5.70 0.91
C LEU A 42 2.11 -5.21 2.29
N GLU A 43 1.40 -5.57 3.35
CA GLU A 43 1.77 -5.26 4.74
C GLU A 43 3.12 -5.87 5.10
N THR A 44 3.34 -7.14 4.74
CA THR A 44 4.64 -7.81 4.95
C THR A 44 5.78 -7.09 4.24
N ALA A 45 5.57 -6.71 2.97
CA ALA A 45 6.57 -5.98 2.20
C ALA A 45 6.83 -4.57 2.77
N LEU A 46 5.79 -3.89 3.25
CA LEU A 46 5.90 -2.59 3.90
C LEU A 46 6.74 -2.68 5.18
N THR A 47 6.45 -3.65 6.05
CA THR A 47 7.22 -3.87 7.28
C THR A 47 8.69 -4.12 6.98
N ALA A 48 8.99 -4.96 5.97
CA ALA A 48 10.37 -5.23 5.57
C ALA A 48 11.08 -3.96 5.07
N LYS A 49 10.41 -3.12 4.28
CA LYS A 49 10.95 -1.85 3.79
C LYS A 49 11.18 -0.85 4.93
N LEU A 50 10.25 -0.74 5.88
CA LEU A 50 10.39 0.13 7.05
C LEU A 50 11.55 -0.33 7.95
N ALA A 51 11.68 -1.63 8.19
CA ALA A 51 12.80 -2.18 8.95
C ALA A 51 14.15 -1.88 8.26
N SER A 52 14.22 -2.04 6.93
CA SER A 52 15.41 -1.68 6.15
C SER A 52 15.73 -0.20 6.25
N ARG A 53 14.73 0.68 6.20
CA ARG A 53 14.93 2.13 6.35
C ARG A 53 15.42 2.48 7.75
N ALA A 54 14.78 1.94 8.79
CA ALA A 54 15.18 2.19 10.18
C ALA A 54 16.62 1.71 10.47
N ALA A 55 17.01 0.57 9.90
CA ALA A 55 18.38 0.07 10.01
C ALA A 55 19.39 0.99 9.30
N ALA A 56 19.03 1.55 8.14
CA ALA A 56 19.86 2.54 7.46
C ALA A 56 19.97 3.83 8.28
N ASP A 57 18.85 4.39 8.74
CA ASP A 57 18.82 5.63 9.55
C ASP A 57 19.70 5.48 10.82
N ALA A 58 19.60 4.34 11.51
CA ALA A 58 20.43 4.03 12.68
C ALA A 58 21.93 3.87 12.35
N ALA A 59 22.27 3.29 11.19
CA ALA A 59 23.65 3.15 10.73
C ALA A 59 24.28 4.50 10.37
N PHE A 60 23.49 5.44 9.85
CA PHE A 60 23.95 6.76 9.44
C PHE A 60 23.85 7.83 10.55
N LYS A 61 23.27 7.52 11.72
CA LYS A 61 23.08 8.46 12.85
C LYS A 61 22.45 9.80 12.43
N LEU A 62 21.51 9.74 11.48
CA LEU A 62 20.69 10.88 11.06
C LEU A 62 19.42 10.94 11.90
#